data_AF-A0A833G747-F1
#
_entry.id   AF-A0A833G747-F1
#
_cell.length_a   1.000
_cell.length_b   1.000
_cell.length_c   1.000
_cell.angle_alpha   90.00
_cell.angle_beta   90.00
_cell.angle_gamma   90.00
#
_symmetry.space_group_name_H-M   'P 1'
#
loop_
_entity.id
_entity.type
_entity.pdbx_description
1 polymer ?
#
loop_
_entity_poly.entity_id
_entity_poly.type
_entity_poly.pdbx_seq_one_letter_code
_entity_poly.pdbx_strand_id
1 'polypeptide(L)' 'MIQGTGSDVGKSLIVAGLARALANRGLAVRPFKPQNMSNNAAVTDDGG' A
#
# COMPACT_ATOMS: atom_id res chain seq x y z
N MET A 1 5.55 1.25 -9.51
CA MET A 1 4.26 0.52 -9.38
C MET A 1 4.57 -0.94 -9.08
N ILE A 2 4.00 -1.52 -8.03
CA ILE A 2 4.21 -2.95 -7.70
C ILE A 2 2.99 -3.72 -8.21
N GLN A 3 3.25 -4.72 -9.06
CA GLN A 3 2.23 -5.53 -9.74
C GLN A 3 2.33 -6.99 -9.33
N GLY A 4 1.27 -7.77 -9.55
CA GLY A 4 1.27 -9.21 -9.35
C GLY A 4 0.21 -9.89 -10.21
N THR A 5 0.32 -11.20 -10.37
CA THR A 5 -0.48 -12.01 -11.31
C THR A 5 -1.84 -12.46 -10.77
N GLY A 6 -2.20 -12.05 -9.55
CA GLY A 6 -3.48 -12.37 -8.92
C GLY A 6 -3.78 -11.50 -7.71
N SER A 7 -4.99 -11.64 -7.17
CA SER A 7 -5.36 -11.07 -5.87
C SER A 7 -4.63 -11.78 -4.73
N ASP A 8 -4.43 -11.10 -3.61
CA ASP A 8 -3.87 -11.66 -2.36
C ASP A 8 -2.47 -12.29 -2.42
N VAL A 9 -1.75 -12.17 -3.55
CA VAL A 9 -0.35 -12.60 -3.71
C VAL A 9 0.69 -11.78 -2.91
N GLY A 10 0.28 -11.06 -1.87
CA GLY A 10 1.20 -10.33 -0.98
C GLY A 10 1.67 -8.94 -1.47
N LYS A 11 1.10 -8.41 -2.55
CA LYS A 11 1.48 -7.08 -3.12
C LYS A 11 1.47 -5.96 -2.06
N SER A 12 0.41 -5.87 -1.26
CA SER A 12 0.28 -4.86 -0.20
C SER A 12 1.35 -5.02 0.89
N LEU A 13 1.68 -6.26 1.26
CA LEU A 13 2.69 -6.54 2.28
C LEU A 13 4.08 -6.08 1.82
N ILE A 14 4.42 -6.36 0.56
CA ILE A 14 5.69 -5.90 -0.04
C ILE A 14 5.75 -4.37 -0.07
N VAL A 15 4.68 -3.71 -0.52
CA VAL A 15 4.60 -2.24 -0.54
C VAL A 15 4.78 -1.66 0.87
N ALA A 16 4.11 -2.22 1.87
CA ALA A 16 4.21 -1.76 3.26
C ALA A 16 5.64 -1.93 3.83
N GLY A 17 6.28 -3.08 3.57
CA GLY A 17 7.67 -3.33 3.97
C GLY A 17 8.65 -2.36 3.33
N LEU A 18 8.51 -2.09 2.03
CA LEU A 18 9.34 -1.12 1.31
C LEU A 18 9.12 0.30 1.85
N ALA A 19 7.86 0.69 2.06
CA ALA A 19 7.55 2.01 2.62
C ALA A 19 8.17 2.19 4.00
N ARG A 20 8.10 1.16 4.86
CA ARG A 20 8.73 1.20 6.18
C ARG A 20 10.26 1.32 6.09
N ALA A 21 10.90 0.54 5.23
CA ALA A 21 12.35 0.58 5.05
C ALA A 21 12.85 1.95 4.57
N LEU A 22 12.13 2.58 3.64
CA LEU A 22 12.45 3.91 3.12
C LEU A 22 12.19 5.01 4.15
N ALA A 23 11.07 4.94 4.88
CA ALA A 23 10.76 5.88 5.95
C ALA A 23 11.82 5.85 7.07
N ASN A 24 12.28 4.66 7.46
CA ASN A 24 13.36 4.50 8.45
C ASN A 24 14.69 5.13 7.99
N ARG A 25 14.86 5.43 6.70
CA ARG A 25 16.03 6.11 6.13
C ARG A 25 15.81 7.62 5.95
N GLY A 26 14.75 8.17 6.53
CA GLY A 26 14.44 9.61 6.48
C GLY A 26 13.78 10.06 5.17
N LEU A 27 13.32 9.13 4.32
CA LEU A 27 12.63 9.48 3.09
C LEU A 27 11.14 9.69 3.36
N ALA A 28 10.57 10.72 2.76
CA ALA A 28 9.12 10.91 2.71
C ALA A 28 8.51 9.91 1.71
N VAL A 29 7.64 9.01 2.18
CA VAL A 29 6.98 7.98 1.36
C VAL A 29 5.47 8.17 1.41
N ARG A 30 4.82 8.11 0.24
CA ARG A 30 3.35 8.21 0.10
C ARG A 30 2.86 7.10 -0.84
N PRO A 31 2.53 5.90 -0.32
CA PRO A 31 2.04 4.82 -1.16
C PRO A 31 0.65 5.17 -1.72
N PHE A 32 0.43 4.90 -3.00
CA PHE A 32 -0.87 5.09 -3.66
C PHE A 32 -1.37 3.74 -4.19
N LYS A 33 -2.58 3.37 -3.78
CA LYS A 33 -3.29 2.20 -4.31
C LYS A 33 -4.26 2.70 -5.40
N PRO A 34 -4.00 2.44 -6.70
CA PRO A 34 -4.96 2.80 -7.74
C PRO A 34 -6.29 2.10 -7.47
N GLN A 35 -7.41 2.80 -7.70
CA GLN A 35 -8.74 2.33 -7.33
C GLN A 35 -8.98 0.91 -7.82
N ASN A 36 -9.39 0.05 -6.89
CA ASN A 36 -9.87 -1.29 -7.14
C ASN A 36 -11.24 -1.42 -6.48
N MET A 37 -12.17 -2.12 -7.13
CA MET A 37 -13.55 -2.36 -6.68
C MET A 37 -13.60 -3.39 -5.52
N SER A 38 -12.69 -3.24 -4.55
CA SER A 38 -12.51 -4.13 -3.42
C SER A 38 -13.22 -3.54 -2.21
N ASN A 39 -14.21 -4.26 -1.66
CA ASN A 39 -14.90 -3.87 -0.42
C ASN A 39 -14.04 -4.03 0.85
N ASN A 40 -12.81 -4.52 0.74
CA ASN A 40 -11.90 -4.69 1.87
C ASN A 40 -10.96 -3.47 2.01
N ALA A 41 -11.54 -2.29 2.17
CA ALA A 41 -10.82 -1.04 2.41
C ALA A 41 -10.95 -0.63 3.88
N ALA A 42 -9.85 -0.19 4.47
CA ALA A 42 -9.88 0.47 5.77
C ALA A 42 -10.23 1.95 5.57
N VAL A 43 -11.02 2.51 6.48
CA VAL A 43 -11.34 3.94 6.53
C VAL A 43 -10.22 4.65 7.29
N THR A 44 -9.77 5.79 6.80
CA THR A 44 -8.79 6.64 7.49
C THR A 44 -9.47 7.42 8.63
N ASP A 45 -8.69 7.97 9.56
CA ASP A 45 -9.23 8.73 10.69
C ASP A 45 -10.04 9.98 10.26
N ASP A 46 -9.78 10.52 9.06
CA ASP A 46 -10.49 11.64 8.45
C ASP A 46 -11.62 11.22 7.48
N GLY A 47 -11.89 9.92 7.36
CA GLY A 47 -13.04 9.38 6.61
C GLY A 47 -12.81 9.09 5.12
N GLY A 48 -11.59 9.31 4.60
CA GLY A 48 -11.21 9.01 3.22
C GLY A 48 -9.70 8.98 2.99
#